data_AF-Q4WLA5-F1
#
_entry.id   AF-Q4WLA5-F1
#
_cell.length_a   1.000
_cell.length_b   1.000
_cell.length_c   1.000
_cell.angle_alpha   90.00
_cell.angle_beta   90.00
_cell.angle_gamma   90.00
#
_symmetry.space_group_name_H-M   'P 1'
#
loop_
_entity.id
_entity.type
_entity.pdbx_description
1 polymer ?
#
loop_
_entity_poly.entity_id
_entity_poly.type
_entity_poly.pdbx_seq_one_letter_code
_entity_poly.pdbx_strand_id
1 'polypeptide(L)'
;MPPPMTLFCSKRDRALVRRSSTVLALQRPQSTLYRSCDDPGVQRTASLAETPPVGILVFVPLDTPPSQQTQSPHQDRLPHLQCLANGLLSDRRDRITLIDAVAASSQQTEVFANYVLAAFPCYFMCTVNRVPINWVAYVHSRRGSLNTPFDWALRASTTAYTGALHNDPRYTDAARVMYTWSLRGLAAMLSDTSRATSDEALATAISLACFEVQNCTNPDSWLRHAAGIKTMMRLRGPQAHLHGFGRAMYIVYRNLMVTAALLSGEECLLQEPEWQDLNRQIAADNARRPDSSAYTDVAERGFNEISKVPGYVKRVRELLALPSKKRASLQPALLRDVLAARAALRGIHTEFGVAVSMVRAGQNEQQGFIGPLPFVFFDGFSCLYVRGIRSALVILNNLILAMDEKQRTTIEAENRTLSDGIPDVVSEPKREEYESPLTPPKLPGRSRKPALAIRSLISPQTREPPTSNMMDRLVTTMGMDGVRVTLLE
;
A
#
# COMPACT_ATOMS: atom_id res chain seq x y z
N MET A 1 -16.27 -14.75 -44.69
CA MET A 1 -15.22 -13.86 -44.16
C MET A 1 -15.78 -12.45 -44.07
N PRO A 2 -16.02 -11.89 -42.86
CA PRO A 2 -16.27 -10.46 -42.71
C PRO A 2 -14.96 -9.68 -42.43
N PRO A 3 -14.91 -8.38 -42.72
CA PRO A 3 -13.69 -7.56 -42.66
C PRO A 3 -13.36 -7.10 -41.22
N PRO A 4 -12.14 -6.61 -40.95
CA PRO A 4 -11.72 -6.21 -39.62
C PRO A 4 -12.35 -4.87 -39.21
N MET A 5 -13.03 -4.85 -38.06
CA MET A 5 -13.46 -3.63 -37.39
C MET A 5 -12.26 -2.87 -36.85
N THR A 6 -12.01 -1.69 -37.42
CA THR A 6 -11.09 -0.68 -36.89
C THR A 6 -11.76 0.01 -35.69
N LEU A 7 -11.27 -0.23 -34.48
CA LEU A 7 -11.67 0.50 -33.28
C LEU A 7 -11.10 1.93 -33.33
N PHE A 8 -11.93 2.88 -33.75
CA PHE A 8 -11.66 4.31 -33.59
C PHE A 8 -11.71 4.66 -32.09
N CYS A 9 -10.53 4.89 -31.50
CA CYS A 9 -10.43 5.50 -30.17
C CYS A 9 -10.94 6.95 -30.23
N SER A 10 -12.00 7.24 -29.48
CA SER A 10 -12.70 8.53 -29.48
C SER A 10 -11.79 9.66 -28.96
N LYS A 11 -11.83 10.83 -29.61
CA LYS A 11 -11.15 12.06 -29.18
C LYS A 11 -11.48 12.49 -27.73
N ARG A 12 -12.56 11.97 -27.11
CA ARG A 12 -12.93 12.21 -25.71
C ARG A 12 -11.97 11.56 -24.69
N ASP A 13 -11.43 10.37 -24.98
CA ASP A 13 -10.55 9.67 -24.04
C ASP A 13 -9.18 10.35 -23.92
N ARG A 14 -8.66 10.91 -25.02
CA ARG A 14 -7.42 11.70 -25.00
C ARG A 14 -7.55 13.03 -24.24
N ALA A 15 -8.76 13.60 -24.15
CA ALA A 15 -9.00 14.84 -23.41
C ALA A 15 -9.06 14.61 -21.88
N LEU A 16 -9.54 13.45 -21.44
CA LEU A 16 -9.63 13.10 -20.01
C LEU A 16 -8.24 12.83 -19.39
N VAL A 17 -7.37 12.16 -20.16
CA VAL A 17 -5.96 11.93 -19.79
C VAL A 17 -5.21 13.26 -19.69
N ARG A 18 -5.36 14.15 -20.69
CA ARG A 18 -4.72 15.48 -20.66
C ARG A 18 -5.17 16.36 -19.51
N ARG A 19 -6.48 16.38 -19.16
CA ARG A 19 -6.99 17.20 -18.04
C ARG A 19 -6.53 16.69 -16.68
N SER A 20 -6.39 15.36 -16.51
CA SER A 20 -5.81 14.78 -15.29
C SER A 20 -4.34 15.21 -15.12
N SER A 21 -3.57 15.25 -16.21
CA SER A 21 -2.19 15.76 -16.21
C SER A 21 -2.10 17.26 -15.92
N THR A 22 -3.09 18.08 -16.32
CA THR A 22 -3.09 19.53 -16.05
C THR A 22 -3.39 19.87 -14.59
N VAL A 23 -4.29 19.12 -13.93
CA VAL A 23 -4.55 19.28 -12.48
C VAL A 23 -3.32 18.87 -11.66
N LEU A 24 -2.56 17.86 -12.13
CA LEU A 24 -1.34 17.37 -11.49
C LEU A 24 -0.11 18.29 -11.68
N ALA A 25 -0.14 19.23 -12.63
CA ALA A 25 1.00 20.10 -12.94
C ALA A 25 1.12 21.33 -12.01
N LEU A 26 0.13 21.61 -11.15
CA LEU A 26 0.07 22.83 -10.33
C LEU A 26 0.63 22.69 -8.91
N GLN A 27 1.10 21.51 -8.50
CA GLN A 27 1.73 21.31 -7.19
C GLN A 27 3.23 21.01 -7.35
N ARG A 28 4.08 21.84 -6.74
CA ARG A 28 5.50 21.51 -6.57
C ARG A 28 5.58 20.22 -5.73
N PRO A 29 6.40 19.22 -6.13
CA PRO A 29 6.55 17.99 -5.37
C PRO A 29 7.17 18.28 -4.00
N GLN A 30 6.66 17.63 -2.95
CA GLN A 30 7.37 17.48 -1.68
C GLN A 30 8.55 16.51 -1.89
N SER A 31 9.56 16.92 -2.66
CA SER A 31 10.78 16.14 -2.92
C SER A 31 11.67 15.99 -1.69
N THR A 32 11.33 16.63 -0.57
CA THR A 32 12.09 16.60 0.68
C THR A 32 11.91 15.31 1.50
N LEU A 33 10.89 14.48 1.20
CA LEU A 33 10.63 13.22 1.92
C LEU A 33 11.51 12.04 1.48
N TYR A 34 12.16 12.14 0.32
CA TYR A 34 13.11 11.15 -0.19
C TYR A 34 14.46 11.84 -0.38
N ARG A 35 15.29 11.86 0.67
CA ARG A 35 16.71 12.16 0.47
C ARG A 35 17.27 11.05 -0.43
N SER A 36 17.87 11.45 -1.53
CA SER A 36 18.74 10.62 -2.35
C SER A 36 19.69 9.85 -1.43
N CYS A 37 19.83 8.54 -1.66
CA CYS A 37 20.99 7.81 -1.14
C CYS A 37 22.21 8.37 -1.88
N ASP A 38 22.79 9.44 -1.36
CA ASP A 38 23.99 10.03 -1.94
C ASP A 38 25.18 9.09 -1.72
N ASP A 39 25.86 8.79 -2.83
CA ASP A 39 27.19 8.21 -2.91
C ASP A 39 28.18 9.16 -2.18
N PRO A 40 29.04 8.68 -1.26
CA PRO A 40 29.92 9.56 -0.49
C PRO A 40 31.07 10.04 -1.37
N GLY A 41 30.86 11.11 -2.13
CA GLY A 41 31.98 11.67 -2.89
C GLY A 41 31.74 12.80 -3.87
N VAL A 42 30.78 13.72 -3.69
CA VAL A 42 30.85 15.03 -4.36
C VAL A 42 30.21 16.12 -3.51
N GLN A 43 31.03 17.01 -2.93
CA GLN A 43 30.55 18.28 -2.36
C GLN A 43 30.18 19.25 -3.49
N ARG A 44 28.92 19.70 -3.53
CA ARG A 44 28.55 20.93 -4.26
C ARG A 44 27.93 21.94 -3.31
N THR A 45 28.66 23.03 -3.12
CA THR A 45 28.21 24.27 -2.50
C THR A 45 27.14 24.94 -3.37
N ALA A 46 25.99 25.31 -2.79
CA ALA A 46 25.03 26.20 -3.43
C ALA A 46 24.61 27.30 -2.46
N SER A 47 24.87 28.53 -2.91
CA SER A 47 24.55 29.82 -2.28
C SER A 47 23.04 30.02 -2.11
N LEU A 48 22.63 30.51 -0.95
CA LEU A 48 21.27 30.94 -0.60
C LEU A 48 21.06 32.39 -1.04
N ALA A 49 20.04 32.64 -1.86
CA ALA A 49 19.43 33.96 -2.00
C ALA A 49 17.94 33.87 -1.66
N GLU A 50 17.55 34.57 -0.60
CA GLU A 50 16.19 34.71 -0.10
C GLU A 50 15.38 35.72 -0.92
N THR A 51 14.09 35.42 -1.18
CA THR A 51 12.90 36.31 -1.08
C THR A 51 11.62 35.58 -1.59
N PRO A 52 10.40 35.97 -1.17
CA PRO A 52 9.29 35.03 -0.88
C PRO A 52 8.17 35.02 -1.95
N PRO A 53 7.19 34.10 -1.88
CA PRO A 53 5.92 34.30 -2.55
C PRO A 53 4.76 34.52 -1.56
N VAL A 54 4.11 35.67 -1.72
CA VAL A 54 2.72 35.94 -1.36
C VAL A 54 1.83 35.32 -2.43
N GLY A 55 0.81 34.57 -2.02
CA GLY A 55 -0.23 34.00 -2.88
C GLY A 55 -1.46 33.66 -2.05
N ILE A 56 -2.36 34.64 -1.95
CA ILE A 56 -3.55 34.69 -1.12
C ILE A 56 -4.60 33.66 -1.57
N LEU A 57 -5.04 32.79 -0.65
CA LEU A 57 -6.28 32.02 -0.78
C LEU A 57 -7.43 32.86 -0.21
N VAL A 58 -8.48 33.03 -1.02
CA VAL A 58 -9.68 33.81 -0.72
C VAL A 58 -10.43 33.21 0.47
N PHE A 59 -10.56 34.00 1.54
CA PHE A 59 -11.45 33.76 2.68
C PHE A 59 -12.92 33.89 2.27
N VAL A 60 -13.76 32.97 2.72
CA VAL A 60 -15.20 33.23 2.92
C VAL A 60 -15.37 33.47 4.43
N PRO A 61 -15.76 34.69 4.86
CA PRO A 61 -15.96 34.96 6.28
C PRO A 61 -17.26 34.31 6.75
N LEU A 62 -17.20 33.62 7.88
CA LEU A 62 -18.37 33.28 8.67
C LEU A 62 -18.64 34.45 9.61
N ASP A 63 -19.76 35.14 9.41
CA ASP A 63 -20.24 36.20 10.30
C ASP A 63 -20.36 35.69 11.74
N THR A 64 -19.79 36.44 12.67
CA THR A 64 -19.88 36.22 14.11
C THR A 64 -20.88 37.23 14.69
N PRO A 65 -21.96 36.81 15.38
CA PRO A 65 -22.70 37.70 16.26
C PRO A 65 -22.02 37.80 17.64
N PRO A 66 -22.28 38.88 18.40
CA PRO A 66 -21.37 39.34 19.44
C PRO A 66 -21.49 38.55 20.76
N SER A 67 -20.36 38.55 21.44
CA SER A 67 -20.07 38.00 22.76
C SER A 67 -20.99 38.54 23.85
N GLN A 68 -21.54 37.65 24.69
CA GLN A 68 -21.87 37.98 26.08
C GLN A 68 -21.17 37.01 27.04
N GLN A 69 -20.68 37.60 28.12
CA GLN A 69 -19.71 37.08 29.08
C GLN A 69 -20.29 36.07 30.09
N THR A 70 -19.43 35.12 30.47
CA THR A 70 -19.26 34.45 31.79
C THR A 70 -20.42 33.67 32.42
N GLN A 71 -20.21 32.37 32.63
CA GLN A 71 -19.97 31.72 33.95
C GLN A 71 -19.80 30.19 33.79
N SER A 72 -18.91 29.57 34.57
CA SER A 72 -18.94 28.11 34.85
C SER A 72 -19.68 27.88 36.19
N PRO A 73 -20.26 26.70 36.49
CA PRO A 73 -19.49 25.46 36.72
C PRO A 73 -20.17 24.12 36.33
N HIS A 74 -19.34 23.07 36.31
CA HIS A 74 -19.52 21.61 36.50
C HIS A 74 -20.89 20.87 36.31
N GLN A 75 -20.74 19.63 35.79
CA GLN A 75 -21.64 18.46 35.80
C GLN A 75 -22.79 18.42 34.78
N ASP A 76 -22.52 17.77 33.63
CA ASP A 76 -23.27 16.60 33.13
C ASP A 76 -22.78 16.24 31.71
N ARG A 77 -21.84 15.29 31.64
CA ARG A 77 -21.47 14.63 30.38
C ARG A 77 -22.42 13.46 30.19
N LEU A 78 -23.35 13.53 29.23
CA LEU A 78 -23.63 12.43 28.27
C LEU A 78 -24.63 12.65 27.10
N PRO A 79 -25.36 13.78 26.86
CA PRO A 79 -26.20 13.88 25.64
C PRO A 79 -25.65 14.73 24.48
N HIS A 80 -24.55 15.48 24.64
CA HIS A 80 -24.15 16.49 23.64
C HIS A 80 -23.47 15.97 22.36
N LEU A 81 -22.90 14.75 22.36
CA LEU A 81 -22.26 14.18 21.16
C LEU A 81 -23.27 13.67 20.12
N GLN A 82 -24.49 13.31 20.54
CA GLN A 82 -25.59 12.99 19.62
C GLN A 82 -26.18 14.25 18.98
N CYS A 83 -26.18 15.39 19.68
CA CYS A 83 -26.72 16.65 19.15
C CYS A 83 -25.78 17.32 18.13
N LEU A 84 -24.45 17.21 18.28
CA LEU A 84 -23.51 17.70 17.25
C LEU A 84 -23.54 16.85 15.96
N ALA A 85 -23.71 15.53 16.09
CA ALA A 85 -23.89 14.65 14.94
C ALA A 85 -25.26 14.84 14.26
N ASN A 86 -26.33 15.10 15.02
CA ASN A 86 -27.67 15.34 14.47
C ASN A 86 -27.87 16.79 13.98
N GLY A 87 -27.23 17.78 14.61
CA GLY A 87 -27.32 19.21 14.24
C GLY A 87 -26.63 19.52 12.91
N LEU A 88 -25.57 18.78 12.56
CA LEU A 88 -24.95 18.83 11.23
C LEU A 88 -25.76 18.10 10.15
N LEU A 89 -26.77 17.29 10.52
CA LEU A 89 -27.50 16.40 9.61
C LEU A 89 -29.02 16.61 9.54
N SER A 90 -29.63 17.40 10.44
CA SER A 90 -31.09 17.65 10.41
C SER A 90 -31.46 18.87 9.57
N ASP A 91 -30.62 19.90 9.51
CA ASP A 91 -30.94 21.16 8.82
C ASP A 91 -30.51 21.20 7.34
N ARG A 92 -29.89 20.11 6.85
CA ARG A 92 -29.37 19.98 5.47
C ARG A 92 -29.85 18.75 4.71
N ARG A 93 -30.87 18.03 5.21
CA ARG A 93 -31.53 17.00 4.39
C ARG A 93 -32.48 17.61 3.37
N ASP A 94 -32.95 18.83 3.63
CA ASP A 94 -33.82 19.56 2.74
C ASP A 94 -33.02 20.67 2.05
N ARG A 95 -32.72 20.45 0.76
CA ARG A 95 -31.96 21.31 -0.19
C ARG A 95 -30.44 21.11 -0.23
N ILE A 96 -30.00 19.97 -0.76
CA ILE A 96 -28.72 19.91 -1.48
C ILE A 96 -29.02 20.29 -2.94
N THR A 97 -28.59 21.47 -3.38
CA THR A 97 -28.69 21.82 -4.81
C THR A 97 -27.67 21.02 -5.62
N LEU A 98 -27.90 20.84 -6.93
CA LEU A 98 -26.94 20.17 -7.82
C LEU A 98 -25.56 20.84 -7.78
N ILE A 99 -25.52 22.17 -7.58
CA ILE A 99 -24.29 22.96 -7.50
C ILE A 99 -23.51 22.61 -6.22
N ASP A 100 -24.19 22.50 -5.07
CA ASP A 100 -23.55 22.11 -3.81
C ASP A 100 -23.02 20.67 -3.86
N ALA A 101 -23.76 19.76 -4.49
CA ALA A 101 -23.32 18.40 -4.72
C ALA A 101 -22.10 18.33 -5.65
N VAL A 102 -22.06 19.13 -6.72
CA VAL A 102 -20.93 19.20 -7.66
C VAL A 102 -19.70 19.86 -7.03
N ALA A 103 -19.90 20.90 -6.20
CA ALA A 103 -18.82 21.56 -5.47
C ALA A 103 -18.21 20.62 -4.42
N ALA A 104 -19.04 19.98 -3.59
CA ALA A 104 -18.60 18.99 -2.61
C ALA A 104 -17.91 17.77 -3.26
N SER A 105 -18.37 17.35 -4.44
CA SER A 105 -17.75 16.26 -5.21
C SER A 105 -16.42 16.65 -5.85
N SER A 106 -16.31 17.87 -6.37
CA SER A 106 -15.07 18.40 -6.94
C SER A 106 -13.99 18.53 -5.85
N GLN A 107 -14.37 19.04 -4.68
CA GLN A 107 -13.50 19.11 -3.51
C GLN A 107 -13.07 17.72 -3.01
N GLN A 108 -13.97 16.72 -3.02
CA GLN A 108 -13.62 15.35 -2.64
C GLN A 108 -12.54 14.74 -3.54
N THR A 109 -12.62 14.98 -4.85
CA THR A 109 -11.62 14.48 -5.81
C THR A 109 -10.24 15.11 -5.56
N GLU A 110 -10.20 16.42 -5.33
CA GLU A 110 -8.96 17.16 -5.08
C GLU A 110 -8.31 16.73 -3.76
N VAL A 111 -9.09 16.69 -2.68
CA VAL A 111 -8.58 16.24 -1.37
C VAL A 111 -8.09 14.79 -1.45
N PHE A 112 -8.81 13.93 -2.19
CA PHE A 112 -8.34 12.55 -2.40
C PHE A 112 -7.05 12.48 -3.21
N ALA A 113 -6.92 13.27 -4.28
CA ALA A 113 -5.68 13.33 -5.06
C ALA A 113 -4.50 13.78 -4.18
N ASN A 114 -4.69 14.81 -3.35
CA ASN A 114 -3.69 15.28 -2.39
C ASN A 114 -3.29 14.18 -1.40
N TYR A 115 -4.28 13.46 -0.86
CA TYR A 115 -4.03 12.31 0.02
C TYR A 115 -3.24 11.21 -0.70
N VAL A 116 -3.59 10.85 -1.93
CA VAL A 116 -2.87 9.83 -2.72
C VAL A 116 -1.43 10.26 -2.96
N LEU A 117 -1.18 11.53 -3.29
CA LEU A 117 0.17 12.05 -3.52
C LEU A 117 0.99 12.16 -2.24
N ALA A 118 0.36 12.35 -1.08
CA ALA A 118 1.06 12.34 0.20
C ALA A 118 1.39 10.92 0.66
N ALA A 119 0.42 10.00 0.60
CA ALA A 119 0.54 8.66 1.15
C ALA A 119 1.21 7.66 0.18
N PHE A 120 1.10 7.87 -1.13
CA PHE A 120 1.61 6.96 -2.18
C PHE A 120 2.36 7.68 -3.33
N PRO A 121 3.23 8.67 -3.06
CA PRO A 121 3.82 9.51 -4.10
C PRO A 121 4.53 8.69 -5.19
N CYS A 122 5.50 7.86 -4.83
CA CYS A 122 6.27 7.10 -5.81
C CYS A 122 5.43 6.02 -6.46
N TYR A 123 4.68 5.26 -5.65
CA TYR A 123 3.87 4.17 -6.14
C TYR A 123 2.81 4.65 -7.13
N PHE A 124 2.06 5.69 -6.80
CA PHE A 124 1.04 6.25 -7.69
C PHE A 124 1.69 6.76 -8.99
N MET A 125 2.73 7.59 -8.88
CA MET A 125 3.39 8.18 -10.05
C MET A 125 4.00 7.13 -10.98
N CYS A 126 4.58 6.05 -10.45
CA CYS A 126 5.18 4.99 -11.25
C CYS A 126 4.20 3.92 -11.75
N THR A 127 2.94 3.92 -11.27
CA THR A 127 1.93 2.92 -11.67
C THR A 127 0.70 3.50 -12.36
N VAL A 128 0.52 4.83 -12.36
CA VAL A 128 -0.67 5.50 -12.90
C VAL A 128 -0.98 5.15 -14.36
N ASN A 129 0.06 4.93 -15.17
CA ASN A 129 -0.07 4.58 -16.60
C ASN A 129 -0.20 3.06 -16.86
N ARG A 130 -0.08 2.23 -15.83
CA ARG A 130 -0.14 0.75 -15.91
C ARG A 130 -1.58 0.23 -15.81
N VAL A 131 -2.54 1.13 -15.60
CA VAL A 131 -3.96 0.83 -15.49
C VAL A 131 -4.75 1.74 -16.43
N PRO A 132 -5.84 1.24 -17.05
CA PRO A 132 -6.68 2.06 -17.91
C PRO A 132 -7.48 3.10 -17.11
N ILE A 133 -7.84 2.78 -15.86
CA ILE A 133 -8.54 3.65 -14.93
C ILE A 133 -7.82 3.56 -13.58
N ASN A 134 -7.24 4.66 -13.12
CA ASN A 134 -6.61 4.72 -11.79
C ASN A 134 -7.63 5.16 -10.72
N TRP A 135 -7.25 5.05 -9.44
CA TRP A 135 -8.13 5.38 -8.30
C TRP A 135 -8.62 6.83 -8.31
N VAL A 136 -7.76 7.80 -8.66
CA VAL A 136 -8.16 9.22 -8.75
C VAL A 136 -9.18 9.42 -9.88
N ALA A 137 -8.95 8.81 -11.04
CA ALA A 137 -9.87 8.85 -12.18
C ALA A 137 -11.21 8.16 -11.84
N TYR A 138 -11.18 7.04 -11.11
CA TYR A 138 -12.39 6.35 -10.66
C TYR A 138 -13.22 7.23 -9.71
N VAL A 139 -12.58 7.82 -8.69
CA VAL A 139 -13.23 8.77 -7.77
C VAL A 139 -13.79 9.96 -8.55
N HIS A 140 -13.02 10.50 -9.50
CA HIS A 140 -13.48 11.58 -10.36
C HIS A 140 -14.67 11.16 -11.23
N SER A 141 -14.75 9.93 -11.74
CA SER A 141 -15.88 9.50 -12.58
C SER A 141 -17.19 9.33 -11.80
N ARG A 142 -17.12 9.22 -10.47
CA ARG A 142 -18.27 9.02 -9.58
C ARG A 142 -18.92 10.35 -9.13
N ARG A 143 -18.67 11.47 -9.82
CA ARG A 143 -19.19 12.78 -9.39
C ARG A 143 -20.71 12.70 -9.18
N GLY A 144 -21.17 13.08 -7.99
CA GLY A 144 -22.58 13.08 -7.60
C GLY A 144 -23.02 11.91 -6.71
N SER A 145 -22.29 10.79 -6.67
CA SER A 145 -22.45 9.76 -5.62
C SER A 145 -21.65 10.18 -4.39
N LEU A 146 -22.33 10.58 -3.31
CA LEU A 146 -21.65 11.14 -2.13
C LEU A 146 -21.86 10.34 -0.84
N ASN A 147 -22.69 9.30 -0.88
CA ASN A 147 -23.19 8.62 0.31
C ASN A 147 -23.16 7.08 0.20
N THR A 148 -22.33 6.52 -0.68
CA THR A 148 -22.17 5.07 -0.72
C THR A 148 -21.15 4.58 0.31
N PRO A 149 -21.11 3.27 0.63
CA PRO A 149 -20.11 2.72 1.55
C PRO A 149 -18.67 3.05 1.11
N PHE A 150 -18.40 3.07 -0.20
CA PHE A 150 -17.11 3.46 -0.76
C PHE A 150 -16.79 4.93 -0.50
N ASP A 151 -17.76 5.83 -0.73
CA ASP A 151 -17.57 7.27 -0.52
C ASP A 151 -17.28 7.58 0.96
N TRP A 152 -17.93 6.87 1.88
CA TRP A 152 -17.66 6.96 3.32
C TRP A 152 -16.26 6.47 3.69
N ALA A 153 -15.78 5.37 3.12
CA ALA A 153 -14.41 4.90 3.34
C ALA A 153 -13.39 5.92 2.84
N LEU A 154 -13.64 6.50 1.66
CA LEU A 154 -12.79 7.51 1.06
C LEU A 154 -12.71 8.76 1.94
N ARG A 155 -13.86 9.26 2.39
CA ARG A 155 -13.95 10.41 3.28
C ARG A 155 -13.32 10.13 4.64
N ALA A 156 -13.43 8.92 5.18
CA ALA A 156 -12.74 8.56 6.41
C ALA A 156 -11.22 8.72 6.25
N SER A 157 -10.63 8.18 5.18
CA SER A 157 -9.19 8.30 4.91
C SER A 157 -8.76 9.74 4.67
N THR A 158 -9.47 10.50 3.84
CA THR A 158 -9.12 11.89 3.57
C THR A 158 -9.32 12.80 4.78
N THR A 159 -10.36 12.56 5.59
CA THR A 159 -10.60 13.32 6.83
C THR A 159 -9.53 13.01 7.88
N ALA A 160 -9.11 11.74 8.03
CA ALA A 160 -7.99 11.38 8.90
C ALA A 160 -6.68 12.04 8.45
N TYR A 161 -6.43 12.09 7.15
CA TYR A 161 -5.31 12.82 6.56
C TYR A 161 -5.39 14.33 6.85
N THR A 162 -6.54 14.97 6.64
CA THR A 162 -6.74 16.39 6.97
C THR A 162 -6.54 16.67 8.46
N GLY A 163 -7.00 15.78 9.35
CA GLY A 163 -6.78 15.89 10.78
C GLY A 163 -5.30 15.82 11.16
N ALA A 164 -4.55 14.91 10.55
CA ALA A 164 -3.11 14.81 10.73
C ALA A 164 -2.37 16.03 10.17
N LEU A 165 -2.79 16.55 9.02
CA LEU A 165 -2.18 17.72 8.38
C LEU A 165 -2.33 19.00 9.21
N HIS A 166 -3.49 19.19 9.84
CA HIS A 166 -3.78 20.39 10.64
C HIS A 166 -3.61 20.17 12.15
N ASN A 167 -3.18 18.97 12.57
CA ASN A 167 -3.09 18.56 13.96
C ASN A 167 -4.38 18.82 14.77
N ASP A 168 -5.54 18.49 14.18
CA ASP A 168 -6.86 18.77 14.76
C ASP A 168 -7.64 17.45 15.02
N PRO A 169 -7.87 17.07 16.28
CA PRO A 169 -8.48 15.80 16.66
C PRO A 169 -9.96 15.70 16.24
N ARG A 170 -10.65 16.82 15.98
CA ARG A 170 -12.06 16.80 15.55
C ARG A 170 -12.23 16.06 14.22
N TYR A 171 -11.25 16.19 13.33
CA TYR A 171 -11.24 15.44 12.07
C TYR A 171 -10.98 13.95 12.30
N THR A 172 -10.16 13.58 13.28
CA THR A 172 -9.96 12.17 13.63
C THR A 172 -11.26 11.52 14.14
N ASP A 173 -12.03 12.22 14.98
CA ASP A 173 -13.32 11.73 15.45
C ASP A 173 -14.34 11.60 14.31
N ALA A 174 -14.42 12.62 13.45
CA ALA A 174 -15.27 12.59 12.27
C ALA A 174 -14.90 11.44 11.31
N ALA A 175 -13.59 11.19 11.11
CA ALA A 175 -13.10 10.09 10.29
C ALA A 175 -13.53 8.72 10.84
N ARG A 176 -13.48 8.52 12.17
CA ARG A 176 -13.95 7.28 12.82
C ARG A 176 -15.45 7.04 12.64
N VAL A 177 -16.25 8.11 12.67
CA VAL A 177 -17.69 8.02 12.40
C VAL A 177 -17.95 7.57 10.97
N MET A 178 -17.29 8.19 9.98
CA MET A 178 -17.43 7.82 8.56
C MET A 178 -16.91 6.40 8.28
N TYR A 179 -15.81 6.00 8.92
CA TYR A 179 -15.29 4.64 8.89
C TYR A 179 -16.35 3.63 9.35
N THR A 180 -17.04 3.93 10.46
CA THR A 180 -18.11 3.07 11.00
C THR A 180 -19.30 2.98 10.06
N TRP A 181 -19.71 4.08 9.42
CA TRP A 181 -20.78 4.06 8.42
C TRP A 181 -20.41 3.22 7.20
N SER A 182 -19.18 3.36 6.71
CA SER A 182 -18.68 2.56 5.61
C SER A 182 -18.63 1.07 5.95
N LEU A 183 -18.16 0.69 7.14
CA LEU A 183 -18.16 -0.70 7.60
C LEU A 183 -19.56 -1.33 7.60
N ARG A 184 -20.56 -0.62 8.15
CA ARG A 184 -21.97 -1.08 8.15
C ARG A 184 -22.51 -1.22 6.72
N GLY A 185 -22.18 -0.25 5.87
CA GLY A 185 -22.54 -0.27 4.46
C GLY A 185 -21.92 -1.46 3.72
N LEU A 186 -20.64 -1.74 3.94
CA LEU A 186 -19.95 -2.89 3.38
C LEU A 186 -20.58 -4.19 3.87
N ALA A 187 -20.87 -4.34 5.17
CA ALA A 187 -21.55 -5.51 5.70
C ALA A 187 -22.91 -5.76 5.02
N ALA A 188 -23.69 -4.69 4.78
CA ALA A 188 -24.94 -4.79 4.04
C ALA A 188 -24.74 -5.18 2.56
N MET A 189 -23.68 -4.70 1.90
CA MET A 189 -23.32 -5.14 0.55
C MET A 189 -22.91 -6.61 0.50
N LEU A 190 -22.18 -7.09 1.51
CA LEU A 190 -21.70 -8.47 1.59
C LEU A 190 -22.81 -9.48 1.91
N SER A 191 -23.96 -9.01 2.39
CA SER A 191 -25.13 -9.86 2.67
C SER A 191 -25.87 -10.32 1.41
N ASP A 192 -25.54 -9.75 0.24
CA ASP A 192 -26.08 -10.11 -1.06
C ASP A 192 -24.92 -10.50 -1.99
N THR A 193 -24.90 -11.75 -2.45
CA THR A 193 -23.84 -12.31 -3.29
C THR A 193 -23.56 -11.47 -4.54
N SER A 194 -24.59 -10.90 -5.17
CA SER A 194 -24.45 -10.10 -6.39
C SER A 194 -23.72 -8.77 -6.13
N ARG A 195 -23.94 -8.19 -4.95
CA ARG A 195 -23.30 -6.95 -4.51
C ARG A 195 -21.94 -7.22 -3.89
N ALA A 196 -21.75 -8.36 -3.23
CA ALA A 196 -20.50 -8.76 -2.60
C ALA A 196 -19.34 -8.89 -3.61
N THR A 197 -19.64 -9.28 -4.85
CA THR A 197 -18.63 -9.41 -5.92
C THR A 197 -18.44 -8.11 -6.73
N SER A 198 -19.19 -7.05 -6.45
CA SER A 198 -19.10 -5.77 -7.18
C SER A 198 -17.78 -5.04 -6.97
N ASP A 199 -17.40 -4.19 -7.93
CA ASP A 199 -16.22 -3.32 -7.81
C ASP A 199 -16.31 -2.39 -6.61
N GLU A 200 -17.50 -1.90 -6.30
CA GLU A 200 -17.73 -1.00 -5.18
C GLU A 200 -17.50 -1.69 -3.83
N ALA A 201 -17.93 -2.95 -3.67
CA ALA A 201 -17.70 -3.69 -2.44
C ALA A 201 -16.21 -3.90 -2.19
N LEU A 202 -15.47 -4.34 -3.21
CA LEU A 202 -14.03 -4.57 -3.09
C LEU A 202 -13.26 -3.26 -2.86
N ALA A 203 -13.61 -2.19 -3.58
CA ALA A 203 -12.99 -0.88 -3.41
C ALA A 203 -13.24 -0.30 -2.00
N THR A 204 -14.44 -0.53 -1.46
CA THR A 204 -14.78 -0.16 -0.08
C THR A 204 -13.89 -0.92 0.90
N ALA A 205 -13.79 -2.25 0.76
CA ALA A 205 -12.96 -3.08 1.63
C ALA A 205 -11.48 -2.66 1.58
N ILE A 206 -10.92 -2.45 0.39
CA ILE A 206 -9.53 -1.97 0.21
C ILE A 206 -9.31 -0.61 0.87
N SER A 207 -10.27 0.32 0.71
CA SER A 207 -10.17 1.66 1.30
C SER A 207 -10.18 1.61 2.83
N LEU A 208 -11.01 0.74 3.41
CA LEU A 208 -11.07 0.49 4.86
C LEU A 208 -9.79 -0.19 5.37
N ALA A 209 -9.22 -1.12 4.59
CA ALA A 209 -7.93 -1.73 4.93
C ALA A 209 -6.81 -0.68 4.97
N CYS A 210 -6.73 0.20 3.97
CA CYS A 210 -5.75 1.30 3.95
C CYS A 210 -5.96 2.25 5.14
N PHE A 211 -7.22 2.58 5.46
CA PHE A 211 -7.54 3.37 6.65
C PHE A 211 -6.98 2.72 7.92
N GLU A 212 -7.15 1.41 8.08
CA GLU A 212 -6.68 0.66 9.25
C GLU A 212 -5.16 0.54 9.33
N VAL A 213 -4.46 0.40 8.20
CA VAL A 213 -2.98 0.41 8.19
C VAL A 213 -2.43 1.76 8.67
N GLN A 214 -3.07 2.88 8.30
CA GLN A 214 -2.63 4.22 8.68
C GLN A 214 -3.12 4.66 10.07
N ASN A 215 -4.28 4.15 10.50
CA ASN A 215 -4.90 4.58 11.75
C ASN A 215 -4.74 3.59 12.90
N CYS A 216 -4.36 2.34 12.61
CA CYS A 216 -4.18 1.24 13.56
C CYS A 216 -5.24 1.26 14.67
N THR A 217 -6.53 1.21 14.31
CA THR A 217 -7.58 1.30 15.35
C THR A 217 -7.48 0.16 16.36
N ASN A 218 -7.01 -1.00 15.90
CA ASN A 218 -6.60 -2.17 16.67
C ASN A 218 -5.41 -2.85 15.95
N PRO A 219 -4.42 -3.43 16.66
CA PRO A 219 -3.31 -4.19 16.06
C PRO A 219 -3.64 -5.15 14.91
N ASP A 220 -4.81 -5.79 14.90
CA ASP A 220 -5.19 -6.82 13.93
C ASP A 220 -6.27 -6.40 12.92
N SER A 221 -6.87 -5.20 13.05
CA SER A 221 -8.01 -4.77 12.22
C SER A 221 -7.72 -4.86 10.71
N TRP A 222 -6.53 -4.40 10.28
CA TRP A 222 -6.16 -4.43 8.87
C TRP A 222 -5.94 -5.86 8.35
N LEU A 223 -5.48 -6.80 9.18
CA LEU A 223 -5.35 -8.22 8.82
C LEU A 223 -6.72 -8.87 8.63
N ARG A 224 -7.71 -8.48 9.42
CA ARG A 224 -9.10 -8.94 9.26
C ARG A 224 -9.69 -8.45 7.94
N HIS A 225 -9.43 -7.20 7.57
CA HIS A 225 -9.76 -6.70 6.23
C HIS A 225 -9.02 -7.46 5.14
N ALA A 226 -7.73 -7.76 5.32
CA ALA A 226 -6.95 -8.52 4.35
C ALA A 226 -7.49 -9.94 4.12
N ALA A 227 -7.93 -10.61 5.18
CA ALA A 227 -8.61 -11.90 5.08
C ALA A 227 -9.95 -11.78 4.31
N GLY A 228 -10.76 -10.75 4.61
CA GLY A 228 -11.99 -10.47 3.88
C GLY A 228 -11.75 -10.20 2.40
N ILE A 229 -10.78 -9.34 2.07
CA ILE A 229 -10.42 -9.00 0.69
C ILE A 229 -9.90 -10.22 -0.05
N LYS A 230 -9.07 -11.07 0.57
CA LYS A 230 -8.63 -12.35 0.00
C LYS A 230 -9.84 -13.22 -0.40
N THR A 231 -10.85 -13.32 0.46
CA THR A 231 -12.09 -14.05 0.16
C THR A 231 -12.87 -13.41 -0.99
N MET A 232 -13.03 -12.09 -0.99
CA MET A 232 -13.72 -11.38 -2.08
C MET A 232 -13.00 -11.54 -3.43
N MET A 233 -11.67 -11.48 -3.45
CA MET A 233 -10.87 -11.71 -4.66
C MET A 233 -11.03 -13.15 -5.17
N ARG A 234 -11.04 -14.15 -4.28
CA ARG A 234 -11.35 -15.54 -4.65
C ARG A 234 -12.74 -15.69 -5.27
N LEU A 235 -13.77 -15.09 -4.65
CA LEU A 235 -15.15 -15.14 -5.15
C LEU A 235 -15.31 -14.47 -6.52
N ARG A 236 -14.58 -13.38 -6.76
CA ARG A 236 -14.59 -12.66 -8.05
C ARG A 236 -13.79 -13.39 -9.14
N GLY A 237 -12.77 -14.14 -8.75
CA GLY A 237 -11.85 -14.84 -9.64
C GLY A 237 -10.87 -13.89 -10.36
N PRO A 238 -9.75 -14.40 -10.91
CA PRO A 238 -8.69 -13.58 -11.49
C PRO A 238 -9.15 -12.73 -12.69
N GLN A 239 -10.09 -13.25 -13.50
CA GLN A 239 -10.57 -12.55 -14.70
C GLN A 239 -11.26 -11.22 -14.39
N ALA A 240 -11.90 -11.10 -13.23
CA ALA A 240 -12.50 -9.84 -12.77
C ALA A 240 -11.46 -8.74 -12.47
N HIS A 241 -10.17 -9.06 -12.55
CA HIS A 241 -9.04 -8.16 -12.27
C HIS A 241 -8.14 -7.91 -13.49
N LEU A 242 -8.47 -8.44 -14.66
CA LEU A 242 -7.63 -8.27 -15.86
C LEU A 242 -7.75 -6.86 -16.47
N HIS A 243 -8.94 -6.25 -16.36
CA HIS A 243 -9.28 -4.98 -17.00
C HIS A 243 -10.00 -4.01 -16.04
N GLY A 244 -10.25 -2.79 -16.53
CA GLY A 244 -11.05 -1.78 -15.83
C GLY A 244 -10.51 -1.39 -14.46
N PHE A 245 -11.41 -1.05 -13.54
CA PHE A 245 -11.06 -0.70 -12.17
C PHE A 245 -10.64 -1.93 -11.34
N GLY A 246 -11.14 -3.12 -11.70
CA GLY A 246 -10.68 -4.40 -11.14
C GLY A 246 -9.16 -4.59 -11.18
N ARG A 247 -8.52 -4.21 -12.31
CA ARG A 247 -7.05 -4.21 -12.46
C ARG A 247 -6.36 -3.23 -11.53
N ALA A 248 -6.91 -2.04 -11.34
CA ALA A 248 -6.35 -1.05 -10.43
C ALA A 248 -6.46 -1.45 -8.96
N MET A 249 -7.55 -2.11 -8.57
CA MET A 249 -7.70 -2.70 -7.24
C MET A 249 -6.67 -3.82 -7.00
N TYR A 250 -6.49 -4.71 -7.98
CA TYR A 250 -5.49 -5.78 -7.91
C TYR A 250 -4.08 -5.23 -7.76
N ILE A 251 -3.67 -4.30 -8.63
CA ILE A 251 -2.30 -3.74 -8.62
C ILE A 251 -1.98 -3.07 -7.29
N VAL A 252 -2.90 -2.26 -6.74
CA VAL A 252 -2.69 -1.58 -5.45
C VAL A 252 -2.59 -2.59 -4.30
N TYR A 253 -3.55 -3.52 -4.21
CA TYR A 253 -3.69 -4.34 -3.01
C TYR A 253 -2.75 -5.55 -2.96
N ARG A 254 -2.29 -6.05 -4.11
CA ARG A 254 -1.46 -7.26 -4.20
C ARG A 254 -0.21 -7.25 -3.31
N ASN A 255 0.35 -6.07 -3.05
CA ASN A 255 1.53 -5.91 -2.21
C ASN A 255 1.23 -6.20 -0.73
N LEU A 256 0.09 -5.72 -0.22
CA LEU A 256 -0.34 -5.95 1.17
C LEU A 256 -0.71 -7.42 1.43
N MET A 257 -1.16 -8.13 0.40
CA MET A 257 -1.48 -9.55 0.50
C MET A 257 -0.26 -10.40 0.85
N VAL A 258 0.93 -10.03 0.38
CA VAL A 258 2.17 -10.72 0.71
C VAL A 258 2.48 -10.56 2.20
N THR A 259 2.38 -9.34 2.73
CA THR A 259 2.54 -9.07 4.17
C THR A 259 1.52 -9.85 5.00
N ALA A 260 0.24 -9.80 4.61
CA ALA A 260 -0.82 -10.49 5.32
C ALA A 260 -0.60 -12.00 5.35
N ALA A 261 -0.17 -12.60 4.23
CA ALA A 261 0.14 -14.03 4.17
C ALA A 261 1.29 -14.43 5.11
N LEU A 262 2.36 -13.63 5.16
CA LEU A 262 3.48 -13.87 6.08
C LEU A 262 3.02 -13.81 7.55
N LEU A 263 2.26 -12.78 7.91
CA LEU A 263 1.80 -12.58 9.29
C LEU A 263 0.78 -13.63 9.74
N SER A 264 -0.12 -14.05 8.85
CA SER A 264 -1.07 -15.13 9.12
C SER A 264 -0.43 -16.53 9.08
N GLY A 265 0.83 -16.66 8.64
CA GLY A 265 1.49 -17.95 8.47
C GLY A 265 0.88 -18.78 7.34
N GLU A 266 0.27 -18.12 6.36
CA GLU A 266 -0.41 -18.75 5.23
C GLU A 266 0.37 -18.58 3.93
N GLU A 267 -0.06 -19.34 2.93
CA GLU A 267 0.30 -19.10 1.55
C GLU A 267 -0.39 -17.83 1.02
N CYS A 268 0.33 -17.07 0.20
CA CYS A 268 -0.26 -15.92 -0.49
C CYS A 268 -1.21 -16.43 -1.58
N LEU A 269 -2.43 -15.89 -1.65
CA LEU A 269 -3.38 -16.19 -2.75
C LEU A 269 -2.71 -16.08 -4.11
N LEU A 270 -1.83 -15.08 -4.24
CA LEU A 270 -1.25 -14.72 -5.51
C LEU A 270 -0.20 -15.71 -6.01
N GLN A 271 0.26 -16.66 -5.19
CA GLN A 271 1.14 -17.73 -5.66
C GLN A 271 0.38 -18.81 -6.45
N GLU A 272 -0.94 -18.87 -6.33
CA GLU A 272 -1.77 -19.86 -7.03
C GLU A 272 -1.64 -19.64 -8.56
N PRO A 273 -1.62 -20.72 -9.38
CA PRO A 273 -1.29 -20.64 -10.81
C PRO A 273 -2.15 -19.64 -11.59
N GLU A 274 -3.45 -19.62 -11.33
CA GLU A 274 -4.42 -18.71 -11.97
C GLU A 274 -4.15 -17.21 -11.69
N TRP A 275 -3.60 -16.87 -10.52
CA TRP A 275 -3.21 -15.50 -10.18
C TRP A 275 -1.85 -15.14 -10.76
N GLN A 276 -0.93 -16.10 -10.84
CA GLN A 276 0.33 -15.94 -11.60
C GLN A 276 0.04 -15.69 -13.09
N ASP A 277 -0.93 -16.41 -13.66
CA ASP A 277 -1.40 -16.22 -15.04
C ASP A 277 -2.00 -14.84 -15.27
N LEU A 278 -2.83 -14.37 -14.34
CA LEU A 278 -3.33 -12.99 -14.37
C LEU A 278 -2.17 -11.99 -14.38
N ASN A 279 -1.17 -12.15 -13.51
CA ASN A 279 -0.05 -11.22 -13.44
C ASN A 279 0.78 -11.24 -14.74
N ARG A 280 0.99 -12.42 -15.33
CA ARG A 280 1.65 -12.56 -16.64
C ARG A 280 0.88 -11.87 -17.77
N GLN A 281 -0.44 -11.99 -17.79
CA GLN A 281 -1.28 -11.31 -18.79
C GLN A 281 -1.23 -9.78 -18.61
N ILE A 282 -1.33 -9.28 -17.38
CA ILE A 282 -1.18 -7.85 -17.06
C ILE A 282 0.20 -7.34 -17.51
N ALA A 283 1.27 -8.09 -17.25
CA ALA A 283 2.62 -7.74 -17.68
C ALA A 283 2.75 -7.73 -19.21
N ALA A 284 2.21 -8.73 -19.91
CA ALA A 284 2.20 -8.78 -21.37
C ALA A 284 1.41 -7.62 -22.01
N ASP A 285 0.26 -7.25 -21.44
CA ASP A 285 -0.51 -6.09 -21.86
C ASP A 285 0.29 -4.80 -21.69
N ASN A 286 0.98 -4.64 -20.55
CA ASN A 286 1.82 -3.48 -20.29
C ASN A 286 3.00 -3.43 -21.28
N ALA A 287 3.61 -4.58 -21.59
CA ALA A 287 4.74 -4.69 -22.50
C ALA A 287 4.41 -4.26 -23.94
N ARG A 288 3.14 -4.41 -24.35
CA ARG A 288 2.66 -3.99 -25.68
C ARG A 288 2.44 -2.49 -25.81
N ARG A 289 2.46 -1.74 -24.71
CA ARG A 289 2.21 -0.30 -24.75
C ARG A 289 3.44 0.45 -25.29
N PRO A 290 3.26 1.53 -26.06
CA PRO A 290 4.39 2.33 -26.58
C PRO A 290 5.29 2.91 -25.50
N ASP A 291 4.77 3.06 -24.28
CA ASP A 291 5.46 3.60 -23.11
C ASP A 291 6.09 2.50 -22.23
N SER A 292 6.09 1.24 -22.66
CA SER A 292 6.70 0.13 -21.91
C SER A 292 8.21 0.32 -21.66
N SER A 293 8.71 -0.19 -20.53
CA SER A 293 10.14 -0.19 -20.23
C SER A 293 10.62 -1.53 -19.66
N ALA A 294 11.89 -1.89 -19.92
CA ALA A 294 12.52 -3.08 -19.34
C ALA A 294 12.44 -3.09 -17.81
N TYR A 295 12.50 -1.90 -17.18
CA TYR A 295 12.30 -1.73 -15.74
C TYR A 295 10.96 -2.30 -15.27
N THR A 296 9.87 -1.98 -15.98
CA THR A 296 8.54 -2.44 -15.59
C THR A 296 8.38 -3.95 -15.70
N ASP A 297 9.03 -4.60 -16.67
CA ASP A 297 9.04 -6.06 -16.80
C ASP A 297 9.80 -6.73 -15.63
N VAL A 298 11.01 -6.25 -15.33
CA VAL A 298 11.82 -6.79 -14.23
C VAL A 298 11.08 -6.63 -12.89
N ALA A 299 10.36 -5.51 -12.70
CA ALA A 299 9.52 -5.30 -11.53
C ALA A 299 8.35 -6.30 -11.45
N GLU A 300 7.67 -6.63 -12.55
CA GLU A 300 6.60 -7.64 -12.49
C GLU A 300 7.14 -9.05 -12.18
N ARG A 301 8.32 -9.40 -12.70
CA ARG A 301 8.99 -10.66 -12.36
C ARG A 301 9.42 -10.72 -10.89
N GLY A 302 9.95 -9.63 -10.34
CA GLY A 302 10.29 -9.54 -8.92
C GLY A 302 9.08 -9.74 -8.02
N PHE A 303 7.95 -9.10 -8.33
CA PHE A 303 6.71 -9.30 -7.59
C PHE A 303 6.23 -10.77 -7.65
N ASN A 304 6.27 -11.40 -8.83
CA ASN A 304 5.88 -12.80 -8.98
C ASN A 304 6.70 -13.73 -8.06
N GLU A 305 8.02 -13.56 -7.99
CA GLU A 305 8.85 -14.35 -7.08
C GLU A 305 8.56 -14.04 -5.60
N ILE A 306 8.42 -12.76 -5.24
CA ILE A 306 8.13 -12.35 -3.86
C ILE A 306 6.78 -12.88 -3.37
N SER A 307 5.78 -12.97 -4.24
CA SER A 307 4.47 -13.52 -3.88
C SER A 307 4.49 -14.98 -3.40
N LYS A 308 5.56 -15.74 -3.73
CA LYS A 308 5.77 -17.15 -3.34
C LYS A 308 6.49 -17.30 -1.99
N VAL A 309 7.19 -16.25 -1.53
CA VAL A 309 7.94 -16.25 -0.27
C VAL A 309 7.10 -16.71 0.94
N PRO A 310 5.84 -16.27 1.12
CA PRO A 310 5.02 -16.72 2.25
C PRO A 310 4.80 -18.25 2.25
N GLY A 311 4.64 -18.86 1.07
CA GLY A 311 4.51 -20.31 0.93
C GLY A 311 5.78 -21.07 1.34
N TYR A 312 6.96 -20.55 1.01
CA TYR A 312 8.22 -21.13 1.49
C TYR A 312 8.35 -21.02 3.00
N VAL A 313 8.01 -19.87 3.60
CA VAL A 313 8.04 -19.68 5.06
C VAL A 313 7.14 -20.69 5.75
N LYS A 314 5.90 -20.87 5.26
CA LYS A 314 4.94 -21.85 5.79
C LYS A 314 5.51 -23.27 5.71
N ARG A 315 5.94 -23.71 4.52
CA ARG A 315 6.47 -25.07 4.29
C ARG A 315 7.68 -25.38 5.19
N VAL A 316 8.57 -24.40 5.40
CA VAL A 316 9.73 -24.58 6.29
C VAL A 316 9.29 -24.66 7.75
N ARG A 317 8.35 -23.82 8.21
CA ARG A 317 7.80 -23.93 9.57
C ARG A 317 7.16 -25.29 9.83
N GLU A 318 6.38 -25.81 8.88
CA GLU A 318 5.77 -27.14 8.96
C GLU A 318 6.85 -28.23 8.98
N LEU A 319 7.88 -28.14 8.13
CA LEU A 319 9.02 -29.06 8.12
C LEU A 319 9.74 -29.10 9.48
N LEU A 320 9.97 -27.94 10.10
CA LEU A 320 10.62 -27.81 11.41
C LEU A 320 9.77 -28.39 12.56
N ALA A 321 8.45 -28.48 12.39
CA ALA A 321 7.55 -29.13 13.34
C ALA A 321 7.56 -30.67 13.22
N LEU A 322 7.99 -31.24 12.09
CA LEU A 322 7.98 -32.69 11.87
C LEU A 322 9.05 -33.44 12.69
N PRO A 323 8.84 -34.74 12.98
CA PRO A 323 9.86 -35.61 13.55
C PRO A 323 11.10 -35.75 12.65
N SER A 324 12.28 -35.94 13.24
CA SER A 324 13.58 -35.90 12.54
C SER A 324 13.67 -36.81 11.30
N LYS A 325 13.11 -38.03 11.36
CA LYS A 325 13.13 -38.98 10.22
C LYS A 325 12.35 -38.46 9.01
N LYS A 326 11.13 -37.93 9.23
CA LYS A 326 10.28 -37.37 8.17
C LYS A 326 10.81 -36.02 7.68
N ARG A 327 11.42 -35.24 8.58
CA ARG A 327 12.12 -34.00 8.22
C ARG A 327 13.27 -34.29 7.26
N ALA A 328 14.15 -35.23 7.59
CA ALA A 328 15.32 -35.58 6.79
C ALA A 328 14.96 -36.03 5.36
N SER A 329 13.81 -36.68 5.16
CA SER A 329 13.36 -37.09 3.82
C SER A 329 12.81 -35.94 2.97
N LEU A 330 12.16 -34.95 3.58
CA LEU A 330 11.49 -33.85 2.86
C LEU A 330 12.38 -32.61 2.70
N GLN A 331 13.34 -32.42 3.61
CA GLN A 331 14.21 -31.26 3.66
C GLN A 331 15.02 -31.02 2.38
N PRO A 332 15.65 -32.02 1.72
CA PRO A 332 16.46 -31.77 0.52
C PRO A 332 15.66 -31.18 -0.64
N ALA A 333 14.41 -31.64 -0.84
CA ALA A 333 13.54 -31.13 -1.88
C ALA A 333 13.12 -29.67 -1.60
N LEU A 334 12.70 -29.38 -0.37
CA LEU A 334 12.32 -28.02 0.02
C LEU A 334 13.51 -27.05 -0.03
N LEU A 335 14.69 -27.49 0.43
CA LEU A 335 15.92 -26.68 0.36
C LEU A 335 16.25 -26.32 -1.09
N ARG A 336 16.14 -27.27 -2.02
CA ARG A 336 16.35 -27.01 -3.45
C ARG A 336 15.35 -25.99 -3.99
N ASP A 337 14.06 -26.08 -3.62
CA ASP A 337 13.05 -25.11 -4.05
C ASP A 337 13.36 -23.69 -3.53
N VAL A 338 13.76 -23.57 -2.26
CA VAL A 338 14.13 -22.28 -1.64
C VAL A 338 15.41 -21.71 -2.26
N LEU A 339 16.41 -22.55 -2.54
CA LEU A 339 17.64 -22.14 -3.24
C LEU A 339 17.35 -21.65 -4.65
N ALA A 340 16.43 -22.30 -5.38
CA ALA A 340 16.02 -21.89 -6.71
C ALA A 340 15.29 -20.53 -6.68
N ALA A 341 14.36 -20.33 -5.74
CA ALA A 341 13.69 -19.04 -5.56
C ALA A 341 14.68 -17.91 -5.21
N ARG A 342 15.65 -18.20 -4.34
CA ARG A 342 16.73 -17.25 -4.00
C ARG A 342 17.59 -16.91 -5.21
N ALA A 343 17.96 -17.90 -6.02
CA ALA A 343 18.74 -17.68 -7.23
C ALA A 343 17.98 -16.83 -8.26
N ALA A 344 16.69 -17.12 -8.47
CA ALA A 344 15.82 -16.34 -9.36
C ALA A 344 15.72 -14.88 -8.89
N LEU A 345 15.48 -14.66 -7.60
CA LEU A 345 15.34 -13.32 -7.04
C LEU A 345 16.65 -12.51 -7.07
N ARG A 346 17.80 -13.16 -6.93
CA ARG A 346 19.12 -12.54 -7.16
C ARG A 346 19.34 -12.15 -8.62
N GLY A 347 18.96 -13.01 -9.56
CA GLY A 347 18.99 -12.69 -10.99
C GLY A 347 18.17 -11.43 -11.29
N ILE A 348 16.94 -11.39 -10.78
CA ILE A 348 16.05 -10.22 -10.88
C ILE A 348 16.68 -8.98 -10.25
N HIS A 349 17.31 -9.08 -9.08
CA HIS A 349 18.00 -7.95 -8.44
C HIS A 349 19.10 -7.36 -9.34
N THR A 350 19.92 -8.20 -9.96
CA THR A 350 20.98 -7.76 -10.88
C THR A 350 20.40 -7.13 -12.14
N GLU A 351 19.42 -7.78 -12.78
CA GLU A 351 18.74 -7.25 -13.97
C GLU A 351 18.04 -5.91 -13.67
N PHE A 352 17.51 -5.74 -12.47
CA PHE A 352 16.86 -4.51 -12.05
C PHE A 352 17.86 -3.36 -11.97
N GLY A 353 19.07 -3.60 -11.43
CA GLY A 353 20.14 -2.61 -11.43
C GLY A 353 20.55 -2.16 -12.83
N VAL A 354 20.62 -3.09 -13.78
CA VAL A 354 20.86 -2.79 -15.20
C VAL A 354 19.69 -1.97 -15.79
N ALA A 355 18.46 -2.37 -15.53
CA ALA A 355 17.27 -1.66 -16.02
C ALA A 355 17.16 -0.22 -15.48
N VAL A 356 17.43 0.00 -14.20
CA VAL A 356 17.53 1.34 -13.60
C VAL A 356 18.62 2.16 -14.27
N SER A 357 19.80 1.58 -14.49
CA SER A 357 20.92 2.27 -15.15
C SER A 357 20.60 2.66 -16.60
N MET A 358 19.92 1.80 -17.35
CA MET A 358 19.47 2.11 -18.72
C MET A 358 18.44 3.25 -18.73
N VAL A 359 17.47 3.23 -17.80
CA VAL A 359 16.50 4.33 -17.67
C VAL A 359 17.23 5.64 -17.36
N ARG A 360 18.23 5.62 -16.48
CA ARG A 360 19.05 6.80 -16.15
C ARG A 360 19.89 7.29 -17.33
N ALA A 361 20.52 6.40 -18.10
CA ALA A 361 21.30 6.79 -19.27
C ALA A 361 20.44 7.51 -20.32
N GLY A 362 19.21 7.02 -20.56
CA GLY A 362 18.24 7.67 -21.45
C GLY A 362 17.76 9.05 -20.96
N GLN A 363 17.94 9.41 -19.68
CA GLN A 363 17.62 10.73 -19.14
C GLN A 363 18.58 11.82 -19.63
N ASN A 364 19.85 11.48 -19.84
CA ASN A 364 20.87 12.46 -20.22
C ASN A 364 20.77 12.89 -21.70
N GLU A 365 20.09 12.09 -22.54
CA GLU A 365 19.97 12.33 -23.98
C GLU A 365 18.68 13.06 -24.39
N GLN A 366 17.62 13.00 -23.57
CA GLN A 366 16.35 13.68 -23.86
C GLN A 366 15.83 14.44 -22.65
N GLN A 367 15.92 15.78 -22.67
CA GLN A 367 15.25 16.69 -21.72
C GLN A 367 13.70 16.66 -21.78
N GLY A 368 13.12 15.73 -22.55
CA GLY A 368 11.66 15.58 -22.68
C GLY A 368 11.29 14.12 -22.89
N PHE A 369 11.38 13.30 -21.85
CA PHE A 369 10.91 11.92 -21.97
C PHE A 369 9.38 11.84 -22.01
N ILE A 370 8.88 11.23 -23.08
CA ILE A 370 7.53 10.72 -23.22
C ILE A 370 7.57 9.25 -22.78
N GLY A 371 7.37 8.98 -21.50
CA GLY A 371 7.11 7.63 -21.00
C GLY A 371 6.57 7.64 -19.57
N PRO A 372 6.27 6.48 -18.98
CA PRO A 372 5.25 6.38 -17.95
C PRO A 372 5.79 6.62 -16.54
N LEU A 373 7.10 6.82 -16.38
CA LEU A 373 7.79 6.92 -15.09
C LEU A 373 8.25 8.36 -14.85
N PRO A 374 7.61 9.10 -13.92
CA PRO A 374 8.03 10.44 -13.57
C PRO A 374 9.40 10.42 -12.85
N PHE A 375 10.39 11.08 -13.43
CA PHE A 375 11.79 10.97 -13.00
C PHE A 375 12.05 11.35 -11.54
N VAL A 376 11.39 12.40 -11.04
CA VAL A 376 11.53 12.87 -9.64
C VAL A 376 11.18 11.77 -8.64
N PHE A 377 10.28 10.86 -9.01
CA PHE A 377 9.80 9.78 -8.15
C PHE A 377 10.51 8.44 -8.43
N PHE A 378 11.17 8.32 -9.58
CA PHE A 378 11.74 7.06 -10.06
C PHE A 378 12.88 6.54 -9.18
N ASP A 379 13.76 7.42 -8.71
CA ASP A 379 14.87 7.00 -7.84
C ASP A 379 14.36 6.48 -6.50
N GLY A 380 13.44 7.21 -5.85
CA GLY A 380 12.80 6.77 -4.62
C GLY A 380 12.04 5.44 -4.79
N PHE A 381 11.30 5.31 -5.89
CA PHE A 381 10.59 4.08 -6.23
C PHE A 381 11.55 2.90 -6.42
N SER A 382 12.64 3.09 -7.17
CA SER A 382 13.64 2.06 -7.45
C SER A 382 14.38 1.62 -6.19
N CYS A 383 14.75 2.56 -5.31
CA CYS A 383 15.40 2.25 -4.03
C CYS A 383 14.49 1.42 -3.12
N LEU A 384 13.21 1.79 -2.99
CA LEU A 384 12.24 1.02 -2.22
C LEU A 384 12.00 -0.37 -2.82
N TYR A 385 11.95 -0.46 -4.15
CA TYR A 385 11.77 -1.74 -4.82
C TYR A 385 12.96 -2.69 -4.58
N VAL A 386 14.19 -2.20 -4.70
CA VAL A 386 15.43 -2.93 -4.35
C VAL A 386 15.42 -3.37 -2.89
N ARG A 387 15.01 -2.49 -1.98
CA ARG A 387 14.86 -2.82 -0.56
C ARG A 387 13.85 -3.95 -0.33
N GLY A 388 12.75 -3.98 -1.08
CA GLY A 388 11.80 -5.10 -1.07
C GLY A 388 12.47 -6.42 -1.48
N ILE A 389 13.21 -6.42 -2.60
CA ILE A 389 13.96 -7.60 -3.06
C ILE A 389 14.98 -8.07 -2.01
N ARG A 390 15.78 -7.16 -1.45
CA ARG A 390 16.78 -7.47 -0.41
C ARG A 390 16.13 -8.07 0.83
N SER A 391 14.99 -7.52 1.27
CA SER A 391 14.23 -8.03 2.41
C SER A 391 13.75 -9.47 2.16
N ALA A 392 13.20 -9.76 0.99
CA ALA A 392 12.78 -11.11 0.61
C ALA A 392 13.97 -12.09 0.53
N LEU A 393 15.12 -11.66 0.02
CA LEU A 393 16.36 -12.45 0.04
C LEU A 393 16.80 -12.80 1.47
N VAL A 394 16.74 -11.85 2.41
CA VAL A 394 17.03 -12.10 3.84
C VAL A 394 16.07 -13.15 4.42
N ILE A 395 14.78 -13.08 4.08
CA ILE A 395 13.80 -14.10 4.51
C ILE A 395 14.22 -15.48 3.98
N LEU A 396 14.49 -15.61 2.67
CA LEU A 396 14.90 -16.88 2.06
C LEU A 396 16.23 -17.40 2.66
N ASN A 397 17.16 -16.50 2.97
CA ASN A 397 18.40 -16.83 3.67
C ASN A 397 18.13 -17.42 5.06
N ASN A 398 17.23 -16.82 5.84
CA ASN A 398 16.83 -17.35 7.15
C ASN A 398 16.16 -18.72 7.05
N LEU A 399 15.42 -18.98 5.96
CA LEU A 399 14.86 -20.31 5.68
C LEU A 399 15.95 -21.35 5.39
N ILE A 400 16.99 -20.97 4.64
CA ILE A 400 18.13 -21.85 4.36
C ILE A 400 18.89 -22.15 5.64
N LEU A 401 19.19 -21.15 6.47
CA LEU A 401 19.86 -21.33 7.77
C LEU A 401 19.09 -22.29 8.68
N ALA A 402 17.76 -22.22 8.68
CA ALA A 402 16.93 -23.13 9.46
C ALA A 402 16.99 -24.60 9.00
N MET A 403 17.39 -24.85 7.76
CA MET A 403 17.48 -26.19 7.16
C MET A 403 18.92 -26.70 7.01
N ASP A 404 19.89 -25.84 6.77
CA ASP A 404 21.27 -26.20 6.44
C ASP A 404 22.28 -25.29 7.15
N GLU A 405 22.67 -25.73 8.35
CA GLU A 405 23.63 -25.02 9.20
C GLU A 405 25.03 -24.89 8.57
N LYS A 406 25.38 -25.74 7.59
CA LYS A 406 26.70 -25.67 6.92
C LYS A 406 26.88 -24.37 6.15
N GLN A 407 25.80 -23.70 5.77
CA GLN A 407 25.83 -22.44 5.01
C GLN A 407 25.87 -21.20 5.91
N ARG A 408 25.92 -21.37 7.24
CA ARG A 408 25.76 -20.30 8.23
C ARG A 408 26.67 -19.10 7.99
N THR A 409 27.98 -19.33 7.95
CA THR A 409 28.98 -18.25 7.84
C THR A 409 28.79 -17.41 6.57
N THR A 410 28.59 -18.07 5.43
CA THR A 410 28.39 -17.40 4.14
C THR A 410 27.08 -16.62 4.10
N ILE A 411 25.98 -17.19 4.61
CA ILE A 411 24.66 -16.55 4.57
C ILE A 411 24.57 -15.40 5.56
N GLU A 412 25.14 -15.51 6.76
CA GLU A 412 25.15 -14.41 7.73
C GLU A 412 25.96 -13.22 7.22
N ALA A 413 27.08 -13.46 6.54
CA ALA A 413 27.86 -12.41 5.88
C ALA A 413 27.04 -11.69 4.81
N GLU A 414 26.31 -12.44 3.97
CA GLU A 414 25.42 -11.85 2.97
C GLU A 414 24.26 -11.08 3.63
N ASN A 415 23.64 -11.62 4.68
CA ASN A 415 22.53 -10.97 5.38
C ASN A 415 22.94 -9.61 5.93
N ARG A 416 24.18 -9.44 6.40
CA ARG A 416 24.71 -8.13 6.81
C ARG A 416 24.71 -7.15 5.65
N THR A 417 25.21 -7.54 4.48
CA THR A 417 25.19 -6.71 3.27
C THR A 417 23.77 -6.42 2.79
N LEU A 418 22.87 -7.41 2.80
CA LEU A 418 21.49 -7.24 2.35
C LEU A 418 20.65 -6.38 3.30
N SER A 419 20.96 -6.37 4.59
CA SER A 419 20.22 -5.61 5.61
C SER A 419 20.67 -4.16 5.72
N ASP A 420 21.80 -3.79 5.11
CA ASP A 420 22.31 -2.42 5.16
C ASP A 420 21.29 -1.40 4.60
N GLY A 421 20.99 -0.36 5.38
CA GLY A 421 19.96 0.63 5.04
C GLY A 421 18.51 0.12 5.12
N ILE A 422 18.25 -1.09 5.63
CA ILE A 422 16.92 -1.53 6.03
C ILE A 422 16.70 -1.13 7.50
N PRO A 423 15.81 -0.16 7.80
CA PRO A 423 15.38 0.18 9.15
C PRO A 423 15.12 -1.06 9.98
N ASP A 424 16.02 -1.26 10.93
CA ASP A 424 15.82 -2.18 12.03
C ASP A 424 15.13 -1.37 13.12
N VAL A 425 13.80 -1.38 13.12
CA VAL A 425 13.02 -0.85 14.24
C VAL A 425 13.15 -1.86 15.39
N VAL A 426 14.38 -1.96 15.92
CA VAL A 426 14.76 -2.69 17.12
C VAL A 426 15.09 -1.61 18.15
N SER A 427 14.06 -0.87 18.52
CA SER A 427 13.89 -0.65 19.95
C SER A 427 13.05 -1.83 20.39
N GLU A 428 13.64 -2.78 21.13
CA GLU A 428 12.82 -3.74 21.87
C GLU A 428 11.81 -2.91 22.68
N PRO A 429 10.50 -3.03 22.43
CA PRO A 429 9.56 -2.53 23.40
C PRO A 429 9.81 -3.35 24.67
N LYS A 430 9.92 -2.69 25.82
CA LYS A 430 9.66 -3.37 27.10
C LYS A 430 8.39 -4.19 26.88
N ARG A 431 8.46 -5.51 27.09
CA ARG A 431 7.30 -6.40 26.96
C ARG A 431 6.16 -5.83 27.79
N GLU A 432 5.25 -5.10 27.15
CA GLU A 432 3.87 -5.07 27.58
C GLU A 432 3.25 -6.29 26.93
N GLU A 433 3.01 -7.30 27.78
CA GLU A 433 2.37 -8.55 27.41
C GLU A 433 1.00 -8.27 26.80
N TYR A 434 0.95 -8.23 25.46
CA TYR A 434 -0.23 -8.65 24.74
C TYR A 434 0.02 -10.10 24.32
N GLU A 435 -0.19 -11.02 25.26
CA GLU A 435 -0.24 -12.45 24.97
C GLU A 435 -1.37 -12.70 23.98
N SER A 436 -1.00 -13.05 22.76
CA SER A 436 -1.95 -13.66 21.82
C SER A 436 -2.52 -14.93 22.48
N PRO A 437 -3.85 -15.17 22.51
CA PRO A 437 -4.50 -16.21 23.33
C PRO A 437 -4.14 -17.69 23.04
N LEU A 438 -3.09 -17.96 22.26
CA LEU A 438 -2.77 -19.30 21.73
C LEU A 438 -1.32 -19.74 21.95
N THR A 439 -0.58 -19.17 22.91
CA THR A 439 0.79 -19.62 23.22
C THR A 439 0.85 -20.40 24.53
N PRO A 440 1.28 -21.68 24.55
CA PRO A 440 1.46 -22.43 25.79
C PRO A 440 2.63 -21.89 26.64
N PRO A 441 2.65 -22.13 27.97
CA PRO A 441 3.68 -21.60 28.87
C PRO A 441 5.08 -22.17 28.59
N LYS A 442 6.11 -21.33 28.75
CA LYS A 442 7.52 -21.67 28.51
C LYS A 442 8.12 -22.50 29.65
N LEU A 443 8.63 -23.69 29.32
CA LEU A 443 9.52 -24.48 30.19
C LEU A 443 11.00 -24.13 29.87
N PRO A 444 11.85 -23.87 30.88
CA PRO A 444 13.27 -23.60 30.67
C PRO A 444 14.05 -24.92 30.53
N GLY A 445 15.00 -24.99 29.58
CA GLY A 445 16.06 -26.02 29.59
C GLY A 445 16.11 -27.04 28.43
N ARG A 446 15.65 -26.72 27.21
CA ARG A 446 16.02 -27.52 26.01
C ARG A 446 16.79 -26.65 25.03
N SER A 447 17.91 -27.19 24.51
CA SER A 447 18.54 -26.77 23.25
C SER A 447 17.44 -26.33 22.29
N ARG A 448 17.40 -25.03 22.00
CA ARG A 448 16.28 -24.45 21.26
C ARG A 448 16.38 -24.99 19.84
N LYS A 449 15.32 -25.66 19.41
CA LYS A 449 15.19 -26.01 18.00
C LYS A 449 15.09 -24.71 17.20
N PRO A 450 15.71 -24.61 16.03
CA PRO A 450 15.60 -23.42 15.19
C PRO A 450 14.12 -23.12 14.94
N ALA A 451 13.71 -21.88 15.23
CA ALA A 451 12.33 -21.43 15.10
C ALA A 451 12.28 -20.12 14.33
N LEU A 452 11.33 -19.99 13.39
CA LEU A 452 11.13 -18.75 12.65
C LEU A 452 10.16 -17.85 13.41
N ALA A 453 10.63 -16.68 13.83
CA ALA A 453 9.78 -15.62 14.39
C ALA A 453 9.30 -14.69 13.28
N ILE A 454 8.00 -14.41 13.26
CA ILE A 454 7.37 -13.48 12.32
C ILE A 454 6.81 -12.32 13.13
N ARG A 455 7.26 -11.10 12.83
CA ARG A 455 6.86 -9.88 13.54
C ARG A 455 6.19 -8.90 12.59
N SER A 456 5.04 -8.36 12.99
CA SER A 456 4.39 -7.25 12.28
C SER A 456 5.16 -5.95 12.51
N LEU A 457 5.38 -5.20 11.43
CA LEU A 457 5.82 -3.80 11.47
C LEU A 457 4.66 -2.83 11.24
N ILE A 458 3.44 -3.35 11.13
CA ILE A 458 2.20 -2.57 11.09
C ILE A 458 1.52 -2.77 12.44
N SER A 459 1.76 -1.84 13.36
CA SER A 459 1.28 -1.89 14.74
C SER A 459 1.02 -0.48 15.26
N PRO A 460 0.27 -0.30 16.36
CA PRO A 460 0.13 1.01 17.00
C PRO A 460 1.47 1.65 17.38
N GLN A 461 2.48 0.84 17.75
CA GLN A 461 3.80 1.31 18.17
C GLN A 461 4.68 1.79 17.01
N THR A 462 4.45 1.26 15.80
CA THR A 462 5.20 1.60 14.58
C THR A 462 4.39 2.46 13.62
N ARG A 463 3.22 2.94 14.07
CA ARG A 463 2.29 3.74 13.27
C ARG A 463 2.92 5.09 12.93
N GLU A 464 2.86 5.44 11.65
CA GLU A 464 3.16 6.79 11.17
C GLU A 464 1.85 7.52 10.79
N PRO A 465 1.82 8.86 10.86
CA PRO A 465 0.63 9.63 10.51
C PRO A 465 0.27 9.43 9.02
N PRO A 466 -1.02 9.59 8.64
CA PRO A 466 -1.45 9.46 7.23
C PRO A 466 -0.77 10.45 6.25
N THR A 467 -0.08 11.47 6.76
CA THR A 467 0.74 12.42 6.00
C THR A 467 2.14 11.90 5.67
N SER A 468 2.55 10.77 6.25
CA SER A 468 3.84 10.12 5.98
C SER A 468 3.82 9.31 4.68
N ASN A 469 5.01 8.97 4.17
CA ASN A 469 5.17 8.04 3.04
C ASN A 469 5.12 6.56 3.45
N MET A 470 4.65 6.22 4.67
CA MET A 470 4.63 4.83 5.16
C MET A 470 3.92 3.87 4.20
N MET A 471 2.76 4.27 3.69
CA MET A 471 2.01 3.45 2.73
C MET A 471 2.80 3.23 1.44
N ASP A 472 3.42 4.28 0.91
CA ASP A 472 4.29 4.23 -0.27
C ASP A 472 5.45 3.24 -0.11
N ARG A 473 6.14 3.29 1.04
CA ARG A 473 7.22 2.34 1.36
C ARG A 473 6.69 0.91 1.43
N LEU A 474 5.56 0.72 2.11
CA LEU A 474 4.93 -0.59 2.28
C LEU A 474 4.54 -1.21 0.94
N VAL A 475 3.85 -0.47 0.07
CA VAL A 475 3.41 -1.03 -1.23
C VAL A 475 4.54 -1.16 -2.24
N THR A 476 5.52 -0.23 -2.23
CA THR A 476 6.65 -0.26 -3.19
C THR A 476 7.67 -1.33 -2.87
N THR A 477 7.87 -1.65 -1.59
CA THR A 477 8.68 -2.81 -1.14
C THR A 477 7.94 -4.16 -1.32
N MET A 478 6.81 -4.17 -2.03
CA MET A 478 5.97 -5.36 -2.25
C MET A 478 5.50 -5.99 -0.93
N GLY A 479 5.22 -5.15 0.07
CA GLY A 479 4.77 -5.56 1.39
C GLY A 479 5.89 -5.95 2.36
N MET A 480 7.15 -5.99 1.93
CA MET A 480 8.27 -6.46 2.76
C MET A 480 8.60 -5.54 3.93
N ASP A 481 8.27 -4.24 3.84
CA ASP A 481 8.42 -3.32 4.98
C ASP A 481 7.35 -3.51 6.06
N GLY A 482 6.31 -4.30 5.82
CA GLY A 482 5.26 -4.57 6.81
C GLY A 482 5.57 -5.73 7.77
N VAL A 483 6.67 -6.46 7.54
CA VAL A 483 6.96 -7.70 8.26
C VAL A 483 8.46 -7.96 8.41
N ARG A 484 8.84 -8.64 9.49
CA ARG A 484 10.18 -9.20 9.69
C ARG A 484 10.07 -10.69 9.98
N VAL A 485 10.90 -11.50 9.31
CA VAL A 485 11.04 -12.93 9.57
C VAL A 485 12.47 -13.20 10.00
N THR A 486 12.66 -13.61 11.24
CA THR A 486 13.98 -13.87 11.82
C THR A 486 14.10 -15.32 12.28
N LEU A 487 15.31 -15.86 12.21
CA LEU A 487 15.63 -17.14 12.83
C LEU A 487 15.94 -16.92 14.32
N LEU A 488 15.26 -17.66 15.19
CA LEU A 488 15.53 -17.73 16.61
C LEU A 488 16.27 -19.03 16.94
N GLU A 489 17.30 -18.87 17.77
CA GLU A 489 18.15 -19.94 18.29
C GLU A 489 18.08 -20.04 19.82
#